data_AF-A0A6V7K2Q8-F1
#
_entry.id   AF-A0A6V7K2Q8-F1
#
_cell.length_a   1.000
_cell.length_b   1.000
_cell.length_c   1.000
_cell.angle_alpha   90.00
_cell.angle_beta   90.00
_cell.angle_gamma   90.00
#
_symmetry.space_group_name_H-M   'P 1'
#
loop_
_entity.id
_entity.type
_entity.pdbx_description
1 polymer ?
#
loop_
_entity_poly.entity_id
_entity_poly.type
_entity_poly.pdbx_seq_one_letter_code
_entity_poly.pdbx_strand_id
1 'polypeptide(L)'
;MSLKDDKVPCARLCHIVKWEDFDGYGFNLHAERGKNGQFIGKVDDGSPSQAAGLKQGDRIIEVNEINIANETHKQVVDRIKAFPNETKLLVVDQEADDYFKANNIIIRGNIPNIKVMKTPEKNPASVEEDEEKPEGSISSAEE
;
A
#
# COMPACT_ATOMS: atom_id res chain seq x y z
N MET A 1 -4.78 -32.31 -1.85
CA MET A 1 -4.44 -30.95 -2.30
C MET A 1 -4.85 -30.02 -1.18
N SER A 2 -3.87 -29.54 -0.42
CA SER A 2 -4.10 -28.84 0.85
C SER A 2 -4.93 -27.57 0.62
N LEU A 3 -5.97 -27.40 1.44
CA LEU A 3 -6.64 -26.13 1.63
C LEU A 3 -5.58 -25.16 2.17
N LYS A 4 -4.98 -24.37 1.30
CA LYS A 4 -4.12 -23.28 1.71
C LYS A 4 -5.07 -22.14 2.07
N ASP A 5 -5.34 -22.08 3.37
CA ASP A 5 -5.68 -20.89 4.14
C ASP A 5 -6.79 -20.00 3.55
N ASP A 6 -7.88 -19.87 4.29
CA ASP A 6 -8.98 -18.91 4.13
C ASP A 6 -8.49 -17.45 4.28
N LYS A 7 -7.39 -17.10 3.60
CA LYS A 7 -6.75 -15.80 3.64
C LYS A 7 -7.47 -14.93 2.63
N VAL A 8 -8.49 -14.22 3.11
CA VAL A 8 -9.25 -13.26 2.33
C VAL A 8 -8.27 -12.32 1.61
N PRO A 9 -8.32 -12.25 0.27
CA PRO A 9 -7.44 -11.38 -0.50
C PRO A 9 -7.75 -9.93 -0.12
N CYS A 10 -6.79 -9.27 0.51
CA CYS A 10 -6.94 -7.91 1.01
C CYS A 10 -6.00 -6.95 0.26
N ALA A 11 -6.54 -5.82 -0.18
CA ALA A 11 -5.72 -4.72 -0.67
C ALA A 11 -5.18 -3.90 0.50
N ARG A 12 -4.02 -3.28 0.32
CA ARG A 12 -3.37 -2.45 1.33
C ARG A 12 -3.25 -1.02 0.81
N LEU A 13 -3.84 -0.08 1.52
CA LEU A 13 -3.65 1.34 1.25
C LEU A 13 -2.53 1.85 2.16
N CYS A 14 -1.33 1.97 1.60
CA CYS A 14 -0.15 2.43 2.32
C CYS A 14 -0.03 3.95 2.17
N HIS A 15 -0.29 4.69 3.23
CA HIS A 15 -0.01 6.12 3.31
C HIS A 15 1.40 6.30 3.87
N ILE A 16 2.30 6.74 3.01
CA ILE A 16 3.73 6.92 3.28
C ILE A 16 4.00 8.41 3.45
N VAL A 17 4.41 8.83 4.64
CA VAL A 17 4.83 10.20 4.97
C VAL A 17 6.35 10.18 5.06
N LYS A 18 6.99 11.13 4.39
CA LYS A 18 8.44 11.28 4.40
C LYS A 18 8.90 11.70 5.80
N TRP A 19 9.87 10.99 6.36
CA TRP A 19 10.50 11.40 7.61
C TRP A 19 11.60 12.43 7.34
N GLU A 20 11.73 13.41 8.22
CA GLU A 20 12.75 14.46 8.11
C GLU A 20 14.18 13.89 8.19
N ASP A 21 14.34 12.77 8.91
CA ASP A 21 15.61 12.06 9.10
C ASP A 21 15.88 10.98 8.03
N PHE A 22 15.01 10.83 7.03
CA PHE A 22 15.15 9.80 5.99
C PHE A 22 15.12 10.40 4.58
N ASP A 23 16.10 10.06 3.75
CA ASP A 23 16.13 10.51 2.37
C ASP A 23 15.19 9.68 1.48
N GLY A 24 14.10 10.32 1.06
CA GLY A 24 13.07 9.73 0.21
C GLY A 24 12.07 8.87 0.97
N TYR A 25 11.50 7.87 0.30
CA TYR A 25 10.49 6.98 0.87
C TYR A 25 11.06 5.62 1.32
N GLY A 26 12.24 5.22 0.82
CA GLY A 26 12.87 3.95 1.16
C GLY A 26 12.23 2.72 0.50
N PHE A 27 11.79 2.86 -0.74
CA PHE A 27 11.39 1.75 -1.59
C PHE A 27 11.87 1.95 -3.04
N ASN A 28 12.04 0.85 -3.75
CA ASN A 28 12.32 0.84 -5.18
C ASN A 28 11.05 0.52 -5.96
N LEU A 29 10.78 1.30 -7.00
CA LEU A 29 9.74 1.01 -7.97
C LEU A 29 10.36 0.31 -9.19
N HIS A 30 9.80 -0.81 -9.63
CA HIS A 30 10.20 -1.44 -10.89
C HIS A 30 8.99 -1.85 -11.73
N ALA A 31 9.23 -1.94 -13.04
CA ALA A 31 8.29 -2.54 -13.99
C ALA A 31 8.75 -3.98 -14.27
N GLU A 32 7.85 -4.95 -14.21
CA GLU A 32 8.20 -6.33 -14.56
C GLU A 32 8.01 -6.57 -16.06
N ARG A 33 9.04 -7.12 -16.72
CA ARG A 33 9.01 -7.36 -18.17
C ARG A 33 7.99 -8.46 -18.48
N GLY A 34 6.88 -8.08 -19.13
CA GLY A 34 5.79 -8.99 -19.50
C GLY A 34 4.55 -8.89 -18.61
N LYS A 35 4.59 -8.10 -17.52
CA LYS A 35 3.39 -7.74 -16.75
C LYS A 35 3.10 -6.25 -16.89
N ASN A 36 1.85 -5.91 -17.12
CA ASN A 36 1.41 -4.52 -17.14
C ASN A 36 1.26 -4.00 -15.70
N GLY A 37 1.88 -2.87 -15.39
CA GLY A 37 1.79 -2.22 -14.08
C GLY A 37 3.15 -2.01 -13.41
N GLN A 38 3.11 -1.45 -12.20
CA GLN A 38 4.31 -1.18 -11.41
C GLN A 38 4.31 -2.00 -10.14
N PHE A 39 5.50 -2.43 -9.73
CA PHE A 39 5.71 -3.32 -8.62
C PHE A 39 6.73 -2.73 -7.64
N ILE A 40 6.54 -3.05 -6.37
CA ILE A 40 7.46 -2.71 -5.30
C ILE A 40 8.61 -3.71 -5.34
N GLY A 41 9.82 -3.18 -5.52
CA GLY A 41 11.05 -3.95 -5.50
C GLY A 41 11.54 -4.11 -4.07
N LYS A 42 12.73 -3.60 -3.79
CA LYS A 42 13.26 -3.58 -2.42
C LYS A 42 12.54 -2.50 -1.59
N VAL A 43 12.24 -2.82 -0.34
CA VAL A 43 11.87 -1.87 0.70
C VAL A 43 13.00 -1.86 1.71
N ASP A 44 13.52 -0.69 2.05
CA ASP A 44 14.62 -0.59 3.01
C ASP A 44 14.10 -0.71 4.45
N ASP A 45 14.86 -1.40 5.29
CA ASP A 45 14.54 -1.56 6.70
C ASP A 45 14.66 -0.23 7.47
N GLY A 46 13.71 0.04 8.35
CA GLY A 46 13.62 1.32 9.05
C GLY A 46 13.24 2.49 8.14
N SER A 47 12.63 2.22 6.98
CA SER A 47 12.09 3.26 6.10
C SER A 47 10.63 3.58 6.41
N PRO A 48 10.15 4.78 6.03
CA PRO A 48 8.72 5.08 6.12
C PRO A 48 7.89 4.11 5.28
N SER A 49 8.39 3.61 4.14
CA SER A 49 7.64 2.63 3.35
C SER A 49 7.41 1.32 4.10
N GLN A 50 8.42 0.82 4.82
CA GLN A 50 8.26 -0.38 5.64
C GLN A 50 7.26 -0.14 6.78
N ALA A 51 7.33 1.02 7.44
CA ALA A 51 6.42 1.39 8.52
C ALA A 51 4.97 1.58 8.02
N ALA A 52 4.78 2.03 6.78
CA ALA A 52 3.47 2.07 6.12
C ALA A 52 2.98 0.68 5.68
N GLY A 53 3.76 -0.38 5.93
CA GLY A 53 3.42 -1.77 5.64
C GLY A 53 3.53 -2.13 4.15
N LEU A 54 4.33 -1.39 3.39
CA LEU A 54 4.69 -1.72 2.02
C LEU A 54 5.60 -2.95 1.99
N LYS A 55 5.40 -3.87 1.04
CA LYS A 55 6.21 -5.09 0.94
C LYS A 55 6.77 -5.27 -0.47
N GLN A 56 7.91 -5.94 -0.53
CA GLN A 56 8.48 -6.38 -1.79
C GLN A 56 7.52 -7.33 -2.53
N GLY A 57 7.37 -7.12 -3.83
CA GLY A 57 6.51 -7.91 -4.71
C GLY A 57 5.09 -7.35 -4.84
N ASP A 58 4.74 -6.32 -4.06
CA ASP A 58 3.43 -5.69 -4.12
C ASP A 58 3.20 -5.00 -5.45
N ARG A 59 2.01 -5.18 -6.04
CA ARG A 59 1.61 -4.49 -7.25
C ARG A 59 0.86 -3.21 -6.90
N ILE A 60 1.30 -2.09 -7.47
CA ILE A 60 0.61 -0.81 -7.32
C ILE A 60 -0.58 -0.75 -8.26
N ILE A 61 -1.73 -0.41 -7.70
CA ILE A 61 -3.00 -0.21 -8.40
C ILE A 61 -3.33 1.28 -8.52
N GLU A 62 -3.17 2.03 -7.42
CA GLU A 62 -3.46 3.47 -7.37
C GLU A 62 -2.34 4.23 -6.67
N VAL A 63 -2.09 5.45 -7.12
CA VAL A 63 -1.16 6.41 -6.51
C VAL A 63 -1.92 7.71 -6.25
N ASN A 64 -1.93 8.14 -4.99
CA ASN A 64 -2.66 9.30 -4.51
C ASN A 64 -4.14 9.28 -4.96
N GLU A 65 -4.79 8.12 -4.79
CA GLU A 65 -6.21 7.90 -5.12
C GLU A 65 -6.49 7.92 -6.64
N ILE A 66 -5.46 7.81 -7.47
CA ILE A 66 -5.60 7.77 -8.93
C ILE A 66 -5.07 6.45 -9.48
N ASN A 67 -5.90 5.80 -10.30
CA ASN A 67 -5.57 4.52 -10.90
C ASN A 67 -4.45 4.63 -11.95
N ILE A 68 -3.43 3.80 -11.78
CA ILE A 68 -2.21 3.82 -12.61
C ILE A 68 -2.17 2.72 -13.68
N ALA A 69 -3.26 1.97 -13.89
CA ALA A 69 -3.24 0.78 -14.76
C ALA A 69 -2.86 1.09 -16.23
N ASN A 70 -3.17 2.30 -16.70
CA ASN A 70 -2.83 2.79 -18.04
C ASN A 70 -1.65 3.77 -18.04
N GLU A 71 -0.92 3.87 -16.92
CA GLU A 71 0.18 4.82 -16.78
C GLU A 71 1.55 4.19 -17.02
N THR A 72 2.44 5.00 -17.59
CA THR A 72 3.83 4.62 -17.81
C THR A 72 4.61 4.74 -16.51
N HIS A 73 5.71 3.98 -16.39
CA HIS A 73 6.59 4.05 -15.22
C HIS A 73 6.96 5.49 -14.85
N LYS A 74 7.27 6.32 -15.85
CA LYS A 74 7.58 7.74 -15.63
C LYS A 74 6.41 8.51 -15.02
N GLN A 75 5.18 8.34 -15.51
CA GLN A 75 4.00 9.02 -14.95
C GLN A 75 3.72 8.59 -13.51
N VAL A 76 3.88 7.30 -13.21
CA VAL A 76 3.73 6.79 -11.84
C VAL A 76 4.75 7.42 -10.90
N VAL A 77 6.02 7.49 -11.32
CA VAL A 77 7.07 8.16 -10.53
C VAL A 77 6.75 9.65 -10.34
N ASP A 78 6.27 10.33 -11.39
CA ASP A 78 5.90 11.74 -11.32
C ASP A 78 4.78 11.97 -10.29
N ARG A 79 3.76 11.10 -10.25
CA ARG A 79 2.68 11.15 -9.26
C ARG A 79 3.12 10.88 -7.84
N ILE A 80 4.01 9.91 -7.64
CA ILE A 80 4.62 9.64 -6.33
C ILE A 80 5.39 10.89 -5.85
N LYS A 81 6.04 11.60 -6.79
CA LYS A 81 6.79 12.83 -6.53
C LYS A 81 5.92 14.10 -6.55
N ALA A 82 4.66 14.01 -6.96
CA ALA A 82 3.76 15.16 -7.03
C ALA A 82 3.53 15.76 -5.64
N PHE A 83 3.56 14.91 -4.62
CA PHE A 83 3.55 15.30 -3.23
C PHE A 83 4.95 15.06 -2.64
N PRO A 84 5.65 16.11 -2.19
CA PRO A 84 7.03 15.99 -1.73
C PRO A 84 7.17 15.38 -0.32
N ASN A 85 6.10 15.43 0.48
CA ASN A 85 6.11 15.05 1.89
C ASN A 85 5.32 13.79 2.19
N GLU A 86 4.45 13.34 1.28
CA GLU A 86 3.61 12.16 1.50
C GLU A 86 3.19 11.52 0.18
N THR A 87 2.82 10.26 0.19
CA THR A 87 2.20 9.58 -0.95
C THR A 87 1.30 8.45 -0.46
N LYS A 88 0.16 8.24 -1.11
CA LYS A 88 -0.74 7.11 -0.84
C LYS A 88 -0.62 6.08 -1.97
N LEU A 89 -0.26 4.86 -1.64
CA LEU A 89 -0.15 3.77 -2.60
C LEU A 89 -1.17 2.69 -2.27
N LEU A 90 -2.12 2.44 -3.17
CA LEU A 90 -2.97 1.27 -3.08
C LEU A 90 -2.24 0.10 -3.74
N VAL A 91 -1.89 -0.90 -2.93
CA VAL A 91 -1.15 -2.07 -3.38
C VAL A 91 -1.87 -3.37 -3.06
N VAL A 92 -1.54 -4.41 -3.80
CA VAL A 92 -2.04 -5.77 -3.59
C VAL A 92 -0.92 -6.78 -3.69
N ASP A 93 -0.99 -7.81 -2.85
CA ASP A 93 -0.13 -8.98 -2.95
C ASP A 93 -0.41 -9.76 -4.25
N GLN A 94 0.56 -10.53 -4.72
CA GLN A 94 0.42 -11.31 -5.96
C GLN A 94 -0.78 -12.28 -5.94
N GLU A 95 -1.03 -12.94 -4.80
CA GLU A 95 -2.18 -13.84 -4.65
C GLU A 95 -3.51 -13.10 -4.73
N ALA A 96 -3.59 -11.91 -4.11
CA ALA A 96 -4.77 -11.08 -4.15
C ALA A 96 -5.01 -10.52 -5.56
N ASP A 97 -3.95 -10.05 -6.25
CA ASP A 97 -4.01 -9.61 -7.64
C ASP A 97 -4.57 -10.69 -8.56
N ASP A 98 -4.10 -11.94 -8.42
CA ASP A 98 -4.59 -13.08 -9.20
C ASP A 98 -6.06 -13.36 -8.91
N TYR A 99 -6.46 -13.35 -7.62
CA TYR A 99 -7.84 -13.54 -7.21
C TYR A 99 -8.76 -12.46 -7.80
N PHE A 100 -8.41 -11.17 -7.65
CA PHE A 100 -9.22 -10.07 -8.15
C PHE A 100 -9.34 -10.12 -9.68
N LYS A 101 -8.26 -10.47 -10.39
CA LYS A 101 -8.29 -10.67 -11.85
C LYS A 101 -9.14 -11.86 -12.26
N ALA A 102 -8.99 -13.01 -11.61
CA ALA A 102 -9.74 -14.22 -11.91
C ALA A 102 -11.25 -14.03 -11.69
N ASN A 103 -11.62 -13.20 -10.71
CA ASN A 103 -13.02 -12.87 -10.40
C ASN A 103 -13.51 -11.59 -11.12
N ASN A 104 -12.70 -10.97 -11.98
CA ASN A 104 -13.01 -9.73 -12.70
C ASN A 104 -13.43 -8.56 -11.79
N ILE A 105 -12.82 -8.49 -10.60
CA ILE A 105 -13.03 -7.46 -9.58
C ILE A 105 -12.03 -6.33 -9.82
N ILE A 106 -12.54 -5.09 -9.95
CA ILE A 106 -11.69 -3.91 -10.12
C ILE A 106 -11.28 -3.40 -8.74
N ILE A 107 -9.99 -3.51 -8.43
CA ILE A 107 -9.40 -2.98 -7.20
C ILE A 107 -9.40 -1.45 -7.28
N ARG A 108 -10.09 -0.81 -6.33
CA ARG A 108 -10.17 0.66 -6.15
C ARG A 108 -10.23 0.96 -4.65
N GLY A 109 -9.98 2.19 -4.24
CA GLY A 109 -10.06 2.66 -2.85
C GLY A 109 -11.39 2.44 -2.10
N ASN A 110 -12.42 1.85 -2.73
CA ASN A 110 -13.72 1.54 -2.13
C ASN A 110 -14.08 0.04 -2.18
N ILE A 111 -13.10 -0.87 -2.30
CA ILE A 111 -13.39 -2.31 -2.18
C ILE A 111 -13.53 -2.71 -0.70
N PRO A 112 -14.41 -3.67 -0.36
CA PRO A 112 -14.46 -4.23 0.98
C PRO A 112 -13.12 -4.93 1.28
N ASN A 113 -12.60 -4.75 2.50
CA ASN A 113 -11.33 -5.31 3.00
C ASN A 113 -10.03 -4.61 2.55
N ILE A 114 -10.06 -3.28 2.36
CA ILE A 114 -8.81 -2.50 2.27
C ILE A 114 -8.22 -2.33 3.67
N LYS A 115 -7.01 -2.82 3.87
CA LYS A 115 -6.23 -2.53 5.07
C LYS A 115 -5.49 -1.21 4.87
N VAL A 116 -5.97 -0.15 5.52
CA VAL A 116 -5.30 1.15 5.53
C VAL A 116 -4.17 1.10 6.55
N MET A 117 -2.96 1.45 6.12
CA MET A 117 -1.78 1.55 6.96
C MET A 117 -1.15 2.92 6.71
N LYS A 118 -0.96 3.67 7.77
CA LYS A 118 -0.34 4.99 7.73
C LYS A 118 1.01 4.91 8.43
N THR A 119 1.98 5.58 7.86
CA THR A 119 3.26 5.81 8.54
C THR A 119 3.06 6.73 9.74
N PRO A 120 3.70 6.43 10.87
CA PRO A 120 3.82 7.42 11.94
C PRO A 120 4.56 8.65 11.43
N GLU A 121 4.23 9.82 11.98
CA GLU A 121 4.84 11.10 11.60
C GLU A 121 6.35 11.15 11.89
N LYS A 122 6.83 10.27 12.77
CA LYS A 122 8.25 10.11 13.13
C LYS A 122 8.62 8.63 13.13
N ASN A 123 9.90 8.35 12.92
CA ASN A 123 10.43 7.00 12.98
C ASN A 123 10.18 6.38 14.37
N PRO A 124 9.37 5.30 14.50
CA PRO A 124 9.15 4.64 15.78
C PRO A 124 10.40 3.88 16.25
N ALA A 125 11.39 3.62 15.38
CA ALA A 125 12.70 3.18 15.84
C ALA A 125 13.44 4.27 16.66
N SER A 126 12.98 5.53 16.59
CA SER A 126 13.43 6.62 17.45
C SER A 126 12.51 6.89 18.63
N VAL A 127 11.30 6.29 18.69
CA VAL A 127 10.33 6.46 19.77
C VAL A 127 9.56 5.16 20.01
N GLU A 128 9.82 4.50 21.15
CA GLU A 128 9.05 3.35 21.66
C GLU A 128 7.53 3.63 21.61
N GLU A 129 6.78 2.61 21.15
CA GLU A 129 5.32 2.37 21.23
C GLU A 129 4.36 3.57 21.25
N ASP A 130 3.60 3.77 20.16
CA ASP A 130 2.17 4.11 20.29
C ASP A 130 1.38 3.59 19.08
N GLU A 131 0.56 2.57 19.35
CA GLU A 131 -0.27 1.83 18.41
C GLU A 131 -1.67 2.46 18.40
N GLU A 132 -1.91 3.53 17.64
CA GLU A 132 -3.26 4.08 17.50
C GLU A 132 -4.04 3.34 16.41
N LYS A 133 -4.85 2.36 16.83
CA LYS A 133 -5.88 1.73 15.99
C LYS A 133 -7.02 2.72 15.76
N PRO A 134 -7.61 2.79 14.55
CA PRO A 134 -8.80 3.60 14.35
C PRO A 134 -9.97 3.03 15.16
N GLU A 135 -10.63 3.95 15.87
CA GLU A 135 -11.76 3.73 16.75
C GLU A 135 -12.86 2.88 16.12
N GLY A 136 -13.39 1.98 16.95
CA GLY A 136 -14.49 1.11 16.63
C GLY A 136 -15.74 1.90 16.23
N SER A 137 -16.38 1.42 15.17
CA SER A 137 -17.74 1.80 14.83
C SER A 137 -18.66 1.43 15.99
N ILE A 138 -19.19 2.42 16.72
CA ILE A 138 -20.29 2.17 17.63
C ILE A 138 -21.57 2.00 16.80
N SER A 139 -22.14 0.80 16.83
CA SER A 139 -23.51 0.55 16.38
C SER A 139 -24.34 0.06 17.56
N SER A 140 -25.38 0.85 17.84
CA SER A 140 -26.75 0.48 18.23
C SER A 140 -27.03 -0.35 19.48
N ALA A 141 -27.90 0.19 20.35
CA ALA A 141 -29.11 -0.42 20.93
C ALA A 141 -29.85 0.71 21.70
N GLU A 142 -30.98 1.22 21.22
CA GLU A 142 -32.36 0.81 21.58
C GLU A 142 -32.63 0.74 23.09
N GLU A 143 -33.39 1.71 23.63
CA GLU A 143 -34.54 1.48 24.52
C GLU A 143 -35.52 2.68 24.46
#